data_AF-A0AAW1HV28-F1
#
_entry.id   AF-A0AAW1HV28-F1
#
_cell.length_a   1.000
_cell.length_b   1.000
_cell.length_c   1.000
_cell.angle_alpha   90.00
_cell.angle_beta   90.00
_cell.angle_gamma   90.00
#
_symmetry.space_group_name_H-M   'P 1'
#
loop_
_entity.id
_entity.type
_entity.pdbx_description
1 polymer ?
#
loop_
_entity_poly.entity_id
_entity_poly.type
_entity_poly.pdbx_seq_one_letter_code
_entity_poly.pdbx_strand_id
1 'polypeptide(L)'
;MHTPANLGAAPISHASAATTYGIGTTANYGHCMTINNLTATAHENGKALGAYQGAVLKESIDALQASLNALPKFISGTVVLTISGTAGLLFTLEQLRTMFGTTEFGTNNITTVIANGDGDASSAHAESTTWVGDNLYAVFASAVGGRIRVNYTIIYNPTLYSTT
;
A
#
# COMPACT_ATOMS: atom_id res chain seq x y z
N MET A 1 -47.92 31.17 -17.83
CA MET A 1 -49.26 30.60 -18.07
C MET A 1 -49.03 29.24 -18.72
N HIS A 2 -49.34 28.13 -18.03
CA HIS A 2 -49.11 26.78 -18.56
C HIS A 2 -50.10 26.51 -19.70
N THR A 3 -49.64 26.00 -20.83
CA THR A 3 -50.53 25.54 -21.91
C THR A 3 -51.20 24.22 -21.51
N PRO A 4 -52.37 23.85 -22.05
CA PRO A 4 -53.04 22.58 -21.75
C PRO A 4 -52.17 21.33 -21.99
N ALA A 5 -51.13 21.43 -22.83
CA ALA A 5 -50.14 20.38 -23.06
C ALA A 5 -49.16 20.16 -21.88
N ASN A 6 -49.12 21.07 -20.91
CA ASN A 6 -48.26 21.01 -19.74
C ASN A 6 -49.01 20.56 -18.47
N LEU A 7 -50.33 20.31 -18.54
CA LEU A 7 -51.07 19.72 -17.42
C LEU A 7 -50.61 18.28 -17.21
N GLY A 8 -49.95 18.02 -16.08
CA GLY A 8 -49.39 16.71 -15.74
C GLY A 8 -47.95 16.49 -16.18
N ALA A 9 -47.32 17.46 -16.85
CA ALA A 9 -45.89 17.42 -17.13
C ALA A 9 -45.07 17.70 -15.87
N ALA A 10 -43.94 17.00 -15.71
CA ALA A 10 -43.00 17.30 -14.64
C ALA A 10 -42.43 18.73 -14.82
N PRO A 11 -42.21 19.50 -13.73
CA PRO A 11 -41.54 20.78 -13.78
C PRO A 11 -40.22 20.72 -14.57
N ILE A 12 -39.96 21.74 -15.39
CA ILE A 12 -38.68 21.90 -16.11
C ILE A 12 -37.51 22.06 -15.12
N SER A 13 -37.79 22.53 -13.91
CA SER A 13 -36.86 22.62 -12.79
C SER A 13 -37.53 22.14 -11.51
N HIS A 14 -36.88 21.20 -10.83
CA HIS A 14 -37.30 20.69 -9.51
C HIS A 14 -36.54 21.37 -8.36
N ALA A 15 -36.00 22.58 -8.57
CA ALA A 15 -35.32 23.34 -7.53
C ALA A 15 -36.30 23.76 -6.43
N SER A 16 -35.99 23.46 -5.18
CA SER A 16 -36.80 23.79 -4.00
C SER A 16 -35.91 24.31 -2.87
N ALA A 17 -36.38 25.35 -2.17
CA ALA A 17 -35.77 25.83 -0.93
C ALA A 17 -36.24 25.04 0.32
N ALA A 18 -37.12 24.04 0.14
CA ALA A 18 -37.56 23.19 1.24
C ALA A 18 -36.39 22.36 1.79
N THR A 19 -36.23 22.35 3.11
CA THR A 19 -35.19 21.57 3.80
C THR A 19 -35.61 20.13 4.07
N THR A 20 -36.89 19.80 3.86
CA THR A 20 -37.45 18.44 4.03
C THR A 20 -37.53 17.76 2.67
N TYR A 21 -36.44 17.12 2.26
CA TYR A 21 -36.44 16.25 1.09
C TYR A 21 -37.09 14.92 1.47
N GLY A 22 -37.95 14.39 0.60
CA GLY A 22 -38.84 13.28 0.94
C GLY A 22 -38.06 12.05 1.39
N ILE A 23 -37.99 11.81 2.70
CA ILE A 23 -37.36 10.61 3.26
C ILE A 23 -38.24 9.42 2.89
N GLY A 24 -37.69 8.47 2.13
CA GLY A 24 -38.39 7.24 1.80
C GLY A 24 -38.62 6.38 3.04
N THR A 25 -39.62 5.50 2.98
CA THR A 25 -39.85 4.45 3.98
C THR A 25 -39.61 3.08 3.34
N THR A 26 -39.79 1.99 4.09
CA THR A 26 -39.78 0.63 3.51
C THR A 26 -40.93 0.38 2.53
N ALA A 27 -41.96 1.22 2.52
CA ALA A 27 -43.13 1.09 1.65
C ALA A 27 -43.21 2.16 0.55
N ASN A 28 -42.57 3.32 0.73
CA ASN A 28 -42.70 4.47 -0.16
C ASN A 28 -41.32 5.01 -0.58
N TYR A 29 -41.15 5.29 -1.87
CA TYR A 29 -39.93 5.94 -2.38
C TYR A 29 -39.85 7.40 -1.98
N GLY A 30 -38.63 7.85 -1.65
CA GLY A 30 -38.32 9.23 -1.28
C GLY A 30 -37.50 9.96 -2.36
N HIS A 31 -37.40 11.28 -2.24
CA HIS A 31 -36.50 12.11 -3.04
C HIS A 31 -35.27 12.49 -2.21
N CYS A 32 -34.07 12.37 -2.80
CA CYS A 32 -32.83 12.81 -2.16
C CYS A 32 -32.35 14.16 -2.71
N MET A 33 -31.77 15.00 -1.84
CA MET A 33 -30.97 16.15 -2.27
C MET A 33 -29.53 15.72 -2.51
N THR A 34 -28.94 16.20 -3.60
CA THR A 34 -27.50 16.04 -3.81
C THR A 34 -26.72 17.04 -2.95
N ILE A 35 -25.73 16.58 -2.21
CA ILE A 35 -24.85 17.42 -1.39
C ILE A 35 -23.39 17.25 -1.76
N ASN A 36 -22.63 18.33 -1.55
CA ASN A 36 -21.20 18.38 -1.71
C ASN A 36 -20.52 18.60 -0.36
N ASN A 37 -20.64 17.63 0.56
CA ASN A 37 -20.08 17.73 1.91
C ASN A 37 -19.44 16.41 2.33
N LEU A 38 -18.10 16.35 2.36
CA LEU A 38 -17.34 15.20 2.85
C LEU A 38 -17.02 15.26 4.35
N THR A 39 -17.44 16.32 5.04
CA THR A 39 -17.20 16.50 6.48
C THR A 39 -18.46 16.26 7.31
N ALA A 40 -19.49 15.64 6.73
CA ALA A 40 -20.69 15.25 7.49
C ALA A 40 -20.31 14.23 8.58
N THR A 41 -20.65 14.52 9.83
CA THR A 41 -20.28 13.67 10.98
C THR A 41 -21.26 12.53 11.24
N ALA A 42 -22.39 12.52 10.52
CA ALA A 42 -23.41 11.48 10.60
C ALA A 42 -24.14 11.34 9.26
N HIS A 43 -24.68 10.15 9.02
CA HIS A 43 -25.60 9.92 7.92
C HIS A 43 -26.91 10.69 8.15
N GLU A 44 -27.38 11.41 7.13
CA GLU A 44 -28.65 12.11 7.15
C GLU A 44 -29.57 11.55 6.06
N ASN A 45 -30.74 11.06 6.46
CA ASN A 45 -31.76 10.56 5.55
C ASN A 45 -32.13 11.65 4.52
N GLY A 46 -32.35 11.26 3.27
CA GLY A 46 -32.76 12.18 2.21
C GLY A 46 -31.61 13.02 1.62
N LYS A 47 -30.35 12.74 1.98
CA LYS A 47 -29.17 13.33 1.32
C LYS A 47 -28.39 12.26 0.55
N ALA A 48 -27.97 12.61 -0.67
CA ALA A 48 -27.15 11.77 -1.52
C ALA A 48 -25.85 12.51 -1.88
N LEU A 49 -24.77 11.77 -2.03
CA LEU A 49 -23.47 12.34 -2.39
C LEU A 49 -23.45 12.76 -3.87
N GLY A 50 -22.98 13.98 -4.15
CA GLY A 50 -22.85 14.46 -5.53
C GLY A 50 -21.71 13.82 -6.30
N ALA A 51 -21.86 13.74 -7.62
CA ALA A 51 -20.82 13.25 -8.53
C ALA A 51 -19.49 14.00 -8.36
N TYR A 52 -19.54 15.31 -8.06
CA TYR A 52 -18.38 16.11 -7.74
C TYR A 52 -17.60 15.56 -6.54
N GLN A 53 -18.29 15.17 -5.46
CA GLN A 53 -17.62 14.57 -4.30
C GLN A 53 -17.11 13.15 -4.60
N GLY A 54 -17.73 12.42 -5.52
CA GLY A 54 -17.19 11.18 -6.06
C GLY A 54 -15.81 11.38 -6.71
N ALA A 55 -15.62 12.48 -7.45
CA ALA A 55 -14.32 12.84 -8.03
C ALA A 55 -13.29 13.21 -6.96
N VAL A 56 -13.67 14.03 -5.97
CA VAL A 56 -12.78 14.40 -4.85
C VAL A 56 -12.33 13.17 -4.03
N LEU A 57 -13.24 12.22 -3.80
CA LEU A 57 -12.90 10.96 -3.13
C LEU A 57 -11.92 10.12 -3.97
N LYS A 58 -12.13 10.04 -5.29
CA LYS A 58 -11.21 9.35 -6.20
C LYS A 58 -9.81 9.96 -6.16
N GLU A 59 -9.71 11.28 -6.26
CA GLU A 59 -8.43 12.01 -6.15
C GLU A 59 -7.75 11.76 -4.80
N SER A 60 -8.51 11.77 -3.71
CA SER A 60 -7.99 11.48 -2.38
C SER A 60 -7.48 10.04 -2.25
N ILE A 61 -8.21 9.06 -2.79
CA ILE A 61 -7.80 7.65 -2.83
C ILE A 61 -6.53 7.48 -3.67
N ASP A 62 -6.46 8.12 -4.83
CA ASP A 62 -5.28 8.06 -5.70
C ASP A 62 -4.05 8.67 -5.01
N ALA A 63 -4.21 9.81 -4.33
CA ALA A 63 -3.13 10.45 -3.58
C ALA A 63 -2.65 9.58 -2.40
N LEU A 64 -3.57 8.91 -1.69
CA LEU A 64 -3.23 7.96 -0.64
C LEU A 64 -2.50 6.73 -1.18
N GLN A 65 -2.96 6.18 -2.31
CA GLN A 65 -2.29 5.06 -2.97
C GLN A 65 -0.88 5.43 -3.44
N ALA A 66 -0.71 6.61 -4.03
CA ALA A 66 0.61 7.12 -4.42
C ALA A 66 1.54 7.26 -3.20
N SER A 67 1.02 7.82 -2.10
CA SER A 67 1.77 7.96 -0.85
C SER A 67 2.17 6.59 -0.27
N LEU A 68 1.25 5.63 -0.24
CA LEU A 68 1.52 4.27 0.23
C LEU A 68 2.57 3.55 -0.64
N ASN A 69 2.48 3.71 -1.96
CA ASN A 69 3.42 3.11 -2.90
C ASN A 69 4.84 3.69 -2.76
N ALA A 70 4.98 4.94 -2.29
CA ALA A 70 6.25 5.61 -2.06
C ALA A 70 6.90 5.27 -0.70
N LEU A 71 6.15 4.70 0.25
CA LEU A 71 6.72 4.34 1.56
C LEU A 71 7.73 3.19 1.44
N PRO A 72 8.80 3.18 2.27
CA PRO A 72 9.66 2.02 2.40
C PRO A 72 8.87 0.78 2.80
N LYS A 73 9.18 -0.36 2.17
CA LYS A 73 8.53 -1.65 2.41
C LYS A 73 9.51 -2.57 3.11
N PHE A 74 9.00 -3.44 3.97
CA PHE A 74 9.81 -4.31 4.81
C PHE A 74 9.31 -5.74 4.72
N ILE A 75 10.24 -6.69 4.58
CA ILE A 75 9.96 -8.12 4.74
C ILE A 75 10.95 -8.67 5.74
N SER A 76 10.45 -9.38 6.74
CA SER A 76 11.29 -10.01 7.76
C SER A 76 11.04 -11.52 7.79
N GLY A 77 12.07 -12.27 8.16
CA GLY A 77 11.97 -13.71 8.24
C GLY A 77 13.28 -14.34 8.69
N THR A 78 13.39 -15.64 8.41
CA THR A 78 14.57 -16.43 8.75
C THR A 78 14.90 -17.39 7.61
N VAL A 79 16.19 -17.61 7.37
CA VAL A 79 16.68 -18.57 6.37
C VAL A 79 17.88 -19.32 6.92
N VAL A 80 18.01 -20.61 6.61
CA VAL A 80 19.18 -21.40 6.98
C VAL A 80 20.12 -21.48 5.78
N LEU A 81 21.33 -20.97 5.95
CA LEU A 81 22.37 -20.96 4.93
C LEU A 81 23.36 -22.09 5.20
N THR A 82 23.91 -22.69 4.15
CA THR A 82 25.07 -23.57 4.23
C THR A 82 26.29 -22.80 3.75
N ILE A 83 27.27 -22.60 4.63
CA ILE A 83 28.43 -21.73 4.42
C ILE A 83 29.71 -22.52 4.63
N SER A 84 30.72 -22.21 3.81
CA SER A 84 32.09 -22.67 3.98
C SER A 84 33.02 -21.46 3.82
N GLY A 85 33.12 -20.63 4.85
CA GLY A 85 33.84 -19.36 4.82
C GLY A 85 33.13 -18.26 5.59
N THR A 86 33.37 -17.00 5.23
CA THR A 86 32.83 -15.82 5.95
C THR A 86 31.57 -15.23 5.32
N ALA A 87 31.06 -15.80 4.22
CA ALA A 87 29.89 -15.28 3.52
C ALA A 87 29.00 -16.39 2.96
N GLY A 88 27.68 -16.18 3.03
CA GLY A 88 26.68 -17.07 2.47
C GLY A 88 25.65 -16.30 1.63
N LEU A 89 25.22 -16.87 0.51
CA LEU A 89 24.19 -16.28 -0.34
C LEU A 89 22.88 -16.18 0.46
N LEU A 90 22.42 -14.96 0.71
CA LEU A 90 21.17 -14.71 1.43
C LEU A 90 19.98 -14.77 0.45
N PHE A 91 20.02 -13.95 -0.60
CA PHE A 91 19.01 -13.92 -1.66
C PHE A 91 19.61 -13.46 -3.00
N THR A 92 19.01 -13.88 -4.11
CA THR A 92 19.23 -13.24 -5.42
C THR A 92 18.30 -12.04 -5.58
N LEU A 93 18.65 -11.12 -6.49
CA LEU A 93 17.81 -9.98 -6.83
C LEU A 93 16.43 -10.41 -7.33
N GLU A 94 16.36 -11.48 -8.11
CA GLU A 94 15.10 -12.05 -8.62
C GLU A 94 14.22 -12.62 -7.50
N GLN A 95 14.81 -13.30 -6.52
CA GLN A 95 14.08 -13.77 -5.35
C GLN A 95 13.46 -12.60 -4.58
N LEU A 96 14.23 -11.52 -4.38
CA LEU A 96 13.71 -10.34 -3.69
C LEU A 96 12.61 -9.63 -4.49
N ARG A 97 12.73 -9.51 -5.81
CA ARG A 97 11.66 -9.01 -6.70
C ARG A 97 10.36 -9.78 -6.51
N THR A 98 10.47 -11.11 -6.43
CA THR A 98 9.33 -12.00 -6.18
C THR A 98 8.74 -11.78 -4.79
N MET A 99 9.58 -11.66 -3.76
CA MET A 99 9.14 -11.43 -2.38
C MET A 99 8.39 -10.10 -2.22
N PHE A 100 8.85 -9.04 -2.89
CA PHE A 100 8.23 -7.70 -2.83
C PHE A 100 7.15 -7.47 -3.90
N GLY A 101 6.97 -8.41 -4.83
CA GLY A 101 5.99 -8.30 -5.91
C GLY A 101 6.24 -7.13 -6.86
N THR A 102 7.51 -6.78 -7.12
CA THR A 102 7.89 -5.66 -8.00
C THR A 102 9.14 -5.96 -8.80
N THR A 103 9.24 -5.39 -10.00
CA THR A 103 10.45 -5.40 -10.83
C THR A 103 11.37 -4.20 -10.57
N GLU A 104 10.89 -3.15 -9.91
CA GLU A 104 11.61 -1.90 -9.59
C GLU A 104 12.60 -2.05 -8.42
N PHE A 105 13.19 -3.24 -8.32
CA PHE A 105 14.06 -3.67 -7.25
C PHE A 105 15.51 -3.70 -7.77
N GLY A 106 16.40 -2.98 -7.10
CA GLY A 106 17.81 -2.83 -7.49
C GLY A 106 18.75 -2.81 -6.29
N THR A 107 20.04 -3.06 -6.51
CA THR A 107 21.03 -3.15 -5.41
C THR A 107 21.22 -1.83 -4.64
N ASN A 108 20.83 -0.70 -5.25
CA ASN A 108 20.95 0.66 -4.72
C ASN A 108 19.77 1.13 -3.86
N ASN A 109 18.65 0.41 -3.87
CA ASN A 109 17.43 0.84 -3.16
C ASN A 109 17.01 -0.14 -2.05
N ILE A 110 17.99 -0.90 -1.55
CA ILE A 110 17.82 -1.92 -0.52
C ILE A 110 18.78 -1.66 0.62
N THR A 111 18.28 -1.85 1.83
CA THR A 111 19.11 -1.99 3.03
C THR A 111 18.63 -3.21 3.79
N THR A 112 19.53 -3.83 4.55
CA THR A 112 19.17 -5.01 5.34
C THR A 112 19.63 -4.87 6.76
N VAL A 113 18.90 -5.52 7.65
CA VAL A 113 19.36 -5.86 8.98
C VAL A 113 19.40 -7.38 9.07
N ILE A 114 20.52 -7.94 9.51
CA ILE A 114 20.68 -9.38 9.69
C ILE A 114 21.20 -9.69 11.08
N ALA A 115 20.89 -10.89 11.58
CA ALA A 115 21.43 -11.41 12.83
C ALA A 115 21.69 -12.92 12.69
N ASN A 116 22.72 -13.41 13.39
CA ASN A 116 22.92 -14.85 13.59
C ASN A 116 21.79 -15.37 14.49
N GLY A 117 20.93 -16.21 13.94
CA GLY A 117 19.82 -16.84 14.63
C GLY A 117 20.20 -18.08 15.45
N ASP A 118 21.45 -18.53 15.35
CA ASP A 118 22.00 -19.73 16.00
C ASP A 118 23.20 -19.39 16.91
N GLY A 119 23.12 -18.28 17.65
CA GLY A 119 24.22 -17.78 18.50
C GLY A 119 24.78 -18.81 19.50
N ASP A 120 23.95 -19.74 19.98
CA ASP A 120 24.39 -20.83 20.88
C ASP A 120 25.18 -21.94 20.17
N ALA A 121 24.87 -22.20 18.89
CA ALA A 121 25.50 -23.26 18.10
C ALA A 121 26.69 -22.74 17.29
N SER A 122 26.72 -21.44 16.99
CA SER A 122 27.78 -20.78 16.26
C SER A 122 28.04 -19.41 16.88
N SER A 123 29.27 -19.17 17.32
CA SER A 123 29.73 -17.88 17.84
C SER A 123 29.98 -16.83 16.75
N ALA A 124 29.75 -17.16 15.47
CA ALA A 124 29.96 -16.22 14.37
C ALA A 124 28.96 -15.07 14.45
N HIS A 125 29.47 -13.84 14.56
CA HIS A 125 28.62 -12.65 14.52
C HIS A 125 28.28 -12.30 13.07
N ALA A 126 27.01 -11.98 12.81
CA ALA A 126 26.59 -11.38 11.54
C ALA A 126 27.04 -9.91 11.51
N GLU A 127 27.82 -9.53 10.52
CA GLU A 127 28.39 -8.18 10.43
C GLU A 127 27.55 -7.27 9.54
N SER A 128 27.26 -7.73 8.32
CA SER A 128 26.58 -6.92 7.30
C SER A 128 26.11 -7.79 6.14
N THR A 129 25.62 -7.15 5.09
CA THR A 129 25.40 -7.77 3.79
C THR A 129 26.16 -7.06 2.69
N THR A 130 26.54 -7.81 1.66
CA THR A 130 27.26 -7.27 0.50
C THR A 130 26.64 -7.78 -0.80
N TRP A 131 26.38 -6.86 -1.73
CA TRP A 131 26.00 -7.19 -3.10
C TRP A 131 27.23 -7.61 -3.91
N VAL A 132 27.13 -8.72 -4.63
CA VAL A 132 28.10 -9.18 -5.63
C VAL A 132 27.34 -9.51 -6.90
N GLY A 133 27.30 -8.57 -7.84
CA GLY A 133 26.34 -8.62 -8.96
C GLY A 133 24.91 -8.66 -8.43
N ASP A 134 24.12 -9.62 -8.92
CA ASP A 134 22.71 -9.80 -8.53
C ASP A 134 22.51 -10.66 -7.28
N ASN A 135 23.57 -10.95 -6.54
CA ASN A 135 23.55 -11.82 -5.37
C ASN A 135 23.87 -11.03 -4.09
N LEU A 136 22.96 -11.09 -3.13
CA LEU A 136 23.13 -10.50 -1.80
C LEU A 136 23.67 -11.54 -0.84
N TYR A 137 24.85 -11.29 -0.28
CA TYR A 137 25.50 -12.17 0.68
C TYR A 137 25.32 -11.65 2.10
N ALA A 138 25.02 -12.54 3.05
CA ALA A 138 25.24 -12.28 4.47
C ALA A 138 26.72 -12.51 4.80
N VAL A 139 27.34 -11.56 5.49
CA VAL A 139 28.76 -11.57 5.85
C VAL A 139 28.90 -11.74 7.36
N PHE A 140 29.84 -12.57 7.76
CA PHE A 140 30.12 -12.93 9.15
C PHE A 140 31.55 -12.58 9.54
N ALA A 141 31.74 -12.18 10.79
CA ALA A 141 33.03 -11.77 11.36
C ALA A 141 34.06 -12.90 11.41
N SER A 142 33.61 -14.14 11.34
CA SER A 142 34.43 -15.34 11.40
C SER A 142 33.90 -16.40 10.46
N ALA A 143 34.76 -17.33 10.07
CA ALA A 143 34.38 -18.43 9.20
C ALA A 143 33.28 -19.28 9.86
N VAL A 144 32.22 -19.55 9.10
CA VAL A 144 31.18 -20.52 9.42
C VAL A 144 31.44 -21.75 8.55
N GLY A 145 31.54 -22.91 9.21
CA GLY A 145 31.63 -24.21 8.54
C GLY A 145 30.36 -25.00 8.80
N GLY A 146 29.44 -25.04 7.82
CA GLY A 146 28.19 -25.78 7.92
C GLY A 146 26.96 -24.88 7.87
N ARG A 147 25.91 -25.25 8.60
CA ARG A 147 24.61 -24.57 8.55
C ARG A 147 24.53 -23.47 9.60
N ILE A 148 24.00 -22.31 9.23
CA ILE A 148 23.69 -21.20 10.14
C ILE A 148 22.37 -20.55 9.75
N ARG A 149 21.52 -20.29 10.74
CA ARG A 149 20.30 -19.51 10.58
C ARG A 149 20.61 -18.02 10.57
N VAL A 150 20.06 -17.31 9.60
CA VAL A 150 20.09 -15.85 9.52
C VAL A 150 18.67 -15.34 9.67
N ASN A 151 18.43 -14.55 10.73
CA ASN A 151 17.23 -13.74 10.85
C ASN A 151 17.47 -12.44 10.09
N TYR A 152 16.52 -12.02 9.27
CA TYR A 152 16.68 -10.87 8.39
C TYR A 152 15.47 -9.95 8.42
N THR A 153 15.73 -8.67 8.17
CA THR A 153 14.77 -7.68 7.69
C THR A 153 15.34 -7.05 6.44
N ILE A 154 14.63 -7.17 5.31
CA ILE A 154 14.95 -6.47 4.06
C ILE A 154 14.10 -5.21 4.01
N ILE A 155 14.73 -4.08 3.77
CA ILE A 155 14.14 -2.76 3.64
C ILE A 155 14.29 -2.33 2.19
N TYR A 156 13.17 -2.12 1.51
CA TYR A 156 13.11 -1.65 0.12
C TYR A 156 12.58 -0.22 0.08
N ASN A 157 13.33 0.70 -0.54
CA ASN A 157 12.91 2.07 -0.73
C ASN A 157 12.57 2.35 -2.21
N PRO A 158 11.27 2.36 -2.59
CA PRO A 158 10.88 2.51 -3.99
C PRO A 158 11.30 3.84 -4.62
N THR A 159 11.45 4.90 -3.81
CA THR A 159 11.79 6.24 -4.30
C THR A 159 13.27 6.43 -4.67
N LEU A 160 14.15 5.51 -4.29
CA LEU A 160 15.59 5.57 -4.55
C LEU A 160 16.03 4.81 -5.81
N TYR A 161 15.10 4.20 -6.55
CA TYR A 161 15.42 3.57 -7.82
C TYR A 161 15.70 4.65 -8.88
N SER A 162 16.97 5.02 -9.05
CA SER A 162 17.42 5.79 -10.22
C SER A 162 17.99 4.83 -11.26
N THR A 163 17.45 4.84 -12.47
CA THR A 163 17.95 4.05 -13.61
C THR A 163 19.15 4.71 -14.32
N THR A 164 19.75 5.73 -13.72
CA THR A 164 20.90 6.46 -14.27
C THR A 164 22.20 5.71 -14.08
#